data_AF-A0AB74UW48-F1
#
_entry.id   AF-A0AB74UW48-F1
#
_cell.length_a   1.000
_cell.length_b   1.000
_cell.length_c   1.000
_cell.angle_alpha   90.00
_cell.angle_beta   90.00
_cell.angle_gamma   90.00
#
_symmetry.space_group_name_H-M   'P 1'
#
loop_
_entity.id
_entity.type
_entity.pdbx_description
1 polymer ?
#
loop_
_entity_poly.entity_id
_entity_poly.type
_entity_poly.pdbx_seq_one_letter_code
_entity_poly.pdbx_strand_id
1 'polypeptide(L)'
;MSTEVILGIGVALVIVVGFIGKLIPKRMPPSKSFKCGRCGVQALHTNRTAEAWRNGKTKFFCQSCHHKWLQSHPPQERESYGVRGSSGRGSGCLGVVVLFALVPIGTWAVWAYV
;
A
#
# COMPACT_ATOMS: atom_id res chain seq x y z
N MET A 1 -16.53 25.24 -22.45
CA MET A 1 -16.68 24.02 -21.64
C MET A 1 -16.92 24.44 -20.21
N SER A 2 -18.09 24.14 -19.66
CA SER A 2 -18.46 24.54 -18.29
C SER A 2 -17.57 23.87 -17.26
N THR A 3 -17.24 24.57 -16.18
CA THR A 3 -16.41 24.07 -15.07
C THR A 3 -16.96 22.76 -14.48
N GLU A 4 -18.28 22.59 -14.48
CA GLU A 4 -18.98 21.36 -14.07
C GLU A 4 -18.58 20.15 -14.93
N VAL A 5 -18.41 20.36 -16.25
CA VAL A 5 -18.01 19.30 -17.18
C VAL A 5 -16.56 18.90 -16.95
N ILE A 6 -15.67 19.87 -16.69
CA ILE A 6 -14.26 19.61 -16.40
C ILE A 6 -14.11 18.82 -15.09
N LEU A 7 -14.84 19.18 -14.05
CA LEU A 7 -14.86 18.47 -12.77
C LEU A 7 -15.44 17.05 -12.91
N GLY A 8 -16.55 16.91 -13.63
CA GLY A 8 -17.16 15.60 -13.89
C GLY A 8 -16.22 14.64 -14.61
N ILE A 9 -15.51 15.12 -15.64
CA ILE A 9 -14.51 14.33 -16.37
C ILE A 9 -13.34 13.94 -15.46
N GLY A 10 -12.84 14.88 -14.65
CA GLY A 10 -11.74 14.60 -13.72
C GLY A 10 -12.07 13.49 -12.72
N VAL A 11 -13.25 13.53 -12.10
CA VAL A 11 -13.71 12.51 -11.15
C VAL A 11 -13.88 11.16 -11.83
N ALA A 12 -14.50 11.13 -13.02
CA ALA A 12 -14.70 9.90 -13.79
C ALA A 12 -13.36 9.22 -14.13
N LEU A 13 -12.34 9.99 -14.55
CA LEU A 13 -11.01 9.46 -14.85
C LEU A 13 -10.32 8.86 -13.63
N VAL A 14 -10.40 9.53 -12.46
CA VAL A 14 -9.80 9.00 -11.21
C VAL A 14 -10.44 7.68 -10.81
N ILE A 15 -11.76 7.58 -10.91
CA ILE A 15 -12.50 6.35 -10.64
C ILE A 15 -12.03 5.24 -11.58
N VAL A 16 -12.06 5.49 -12.90
CA VAL A 16 -11.67 4.50 -13.92
C VAL A 16 -10.23 4.03 -13.71
N VAL A 17 -9.27 4.93 -13.48
CA VAL A 17 -7.87 4.58 -13.23
C VAL A 17 -7.71 3.78 -11.93
N GLY A 18 -8.43 4.14 -10.87
CA GLY A 18 -8.41 3.41 -9.60
C GLY A 18 -8.94 1.97 -9.75
N PHE A 19 -10.03 1.79 -10.52
CA PHE A 19 -10.58 0.47 -10.82
C PHE A 19 -9.65 -0.35 -11.71
N ILE A 20 -9.05 0.25 -12.74
CA ILE A 20 -8.07 -0.40 -13.61
C ILE A 20 -6.85 -0.85 -12.80
N GLY A 21 -6.36 -0.03 -11.88
CA GLY A 21 -5.23 -0.37 -11.00
C GLY A 21 -5.48 -1.62 -10.16
N LYS A 22 -6.73 -1.87 -9.74
CA LYS A 22 -7.12 -3.09 -9.00
C LYS A 22 -7.14 -4.35 -9.88
N LEU A 23 -7.33 -4.19 -11.18
CA LEU A 23 -7.34 -5.28 -12.16
C LEU A 23 -5.93 -5.68 -12.63
N ILE A 24 -4.90 -4.88 -12.33
CA ILE A 24 -3.52 -5.21 -12.69
C ILE A 24 -3.08 -6.45 -11.89
N PRO A 25 -2.71 -7.55 -12.55
CA PRO A 25 -2.28 -8.76 -11.87
C PRO A 25 -1.04 -8.48 -11.02
N LYS A 26 -1.04 -9.00 -9.80
CA LYS A 26 0.09 -8.85 -8.86
C LYS A 26 1.35 -9.44 -9.51
N ARG A 27 2.44 -8.67 -9.55
CA ARG A 27 3.75 -9.17 -10.04
C ARG A 27 4.13 -10.45 -9.29
N MET A 28 4.47 -11.49 -10.06
CA MET A 28 4.98 -12.76 -9.53
C MET A 28 6.49 -12.84 -9.70
N PRO A 29 7.21 -13.55 -8.81
CA PRO A 29 8.64 -13.77 -8.97
C PRO A 29 8.95 -14.48 -10.30
N PRO A 30 10.09 -14.18 -10.94
CA PRO A 30 10.44 -14.72 -12.25
C PRO A 30 10.67 -16.24 -12.24
N SER A 31 11.04 -16.81 -11.10
CA SER A 31 11.21 -18.26 -10.92
C SER A 31 10.20 -18.81 -9.91
N LYS A 32 9.80 -20.07 -10.07
CA LYS A 32 8.96 -20.78 -9.09
C LYS A 32 9.76 -21.25 -7.87
N SER A 33 11.07 -21.37 -7.99
CA SER A 33 11.97 -21.81 -6.93
C SER A 33 13.02 -20.76 -6.59
N PHE A 34 13.52 -20.82 -5.35
CA PHE A 34 14.60 -19.99 -4.84
C PHE A 34 15.58 -20.83 -4.03
N LYS A 35 16.81 -20.33 -3.88
CA LYS A 35 17.83 -20.92 -3.01
C LYS A 35 17.73 -20.33 -1.60
N CYS A 36 17.62 -21.17 -0.58
CA CYS A 36 17.59 -20.72 0.81
C CYS A 36 18.92 -20.05 1.18
N GLY A 37 18.87 -18.81 1.68
CA GLY A 37 20.06 -18.06 2.08
C GLY A 37 20.74 -18.53 3.37
N ARG A 38 20.24 -19.59 4.02
CA ARG A 38 20.85 -20.20 5.23
C ARG A 38 21.38 -21.60 4.96
N CYS A 39 20.54 -22.52 4.47
CA CYS A 39 20.92 -23.91 4.23
C CYS A 39 21.20 -24.26 2.76
N GLY A 40 21.01 -23.34 1.82
CA GLY A 40 21.28 -23.57 0.40
C GLY A 40 20.28 -24.46 -0.33
N VAL A 41 19.28 -25.04 0.35
CA VAL A 41 18.27 -25.90 -0.28
C VAL A 41 17.44 -25.11 -1.30
N GLN A 42 17.08 -25.75 -2.40
CA GLN A 42 16.15 -25.19 -3.37
C GLN A 42 14.71 -25.44 -2.87
N ALA A 43 13.94 -24.36 -2.71
CA ALA A 43 12.57 -24.40 -2.22
C ALA A 43 11.64 -23.63 -3.16
N LEU A 44 10.36 -24.00 -3.19
CA LEU A 44 9.36 -23.27 -3.98
C LEU A 44 8.96 -21.96 -3.31
N HIS A 45 8.70 -20.94 -4.13
CA HIS A 45 8.10 -19.69 -3.67
C HIS A 45 6.71 -19.96 -3.10
N THR A 46 6.58 -19.72 -1.79
CA THR A 46 5.28 -19.64 -1.10
C THR A 46 4.73 -18.22 -1.18
N ASN A 47 3.46 -18.05 -0.84
CA ASN A 47 2.81 -16.73 -0.78
C ASN A 47 3.67 -15.72 0.02
N ARG A 48 4.20 -16.14 1.17
CA ARG A 48 5.13 -15.35 2.01
C ARG A 48 6.34 -14.84 1.23
N THR A 49 7.03 -15.73 0.52
CA THR A 49 8.24 -15.34 -0.23
C THR A 49 7.92 -14.54 -1.49
N ALA A 50 6.77 -14.76 -2.10
CA ALA A 50 6.30 -13.97 -3.23
C ALA A 50 5.94 -12.54 -2.79
N GLU A 51 5.31 -12.36 -1.62
CA GLU A 51 5.08 -11.06 -0.99
C GLU A 51 6.40 -10.37 -0.63
N ALA A 52 7.33 -11.10 0.00
CA ALA A 52 8.65 -10.56 0.32
C ALA A 52 9.41 -10.11 -0.95
N TRP A 53 9.32 -10.86 -2.04
CA TRP A 53 9.89 -10.48 -3.33
C TRP A 53 9.22 -9.22 -3.91
N ARG A 54 7.88 -9.12 -3.84
CA ARG A 54 7.14 -7.90 -4.23
C ARG A 54 7.58 -6.68 -3.43
N ASN A 55 7.96 -6.87 -2.17
CA ASN A 55 8.52 -5.83 -1.29
C ASN A 55 10.03 -5.59 -1.50
N GLY A 56 10.62 -6.10 -2.58
CA GLY A 56 12.02 -5.88 -2.94
C GLY A 56 13.03 -6.67 -2.12
N LYS A 57 12.60 -7.68 -1.34
CA LYS A 57 13.54 -8.55 -0.60
C LYS A 57 14.22 -9.51 -1.57
N THR A 58 15.53 -9.67 -1.40
CA THR A 58 16.39 -10.53 -2.25
C THR A 58 16.83 -11.82 -1.57
N LYS A 59 16.74 -11.90 -0.23
CA LYS A 59 17.16 -13.06 0.56
C LYS A 59 15.94 -13.78 1.13
N PHE A 60 15.79 -15.05 0.78
CA PHE A 60 14.68 -15.90 1.22
C PHE A 60 15.18 -17.09 2.04
N PHE A 61 14.33 -17.58 2.93
CA PHE A 61 14.59 -18.75 3.76
C PHE A 61 13.51 -19.81 3.52
N CYS A 62 13.91 -21.08 3.47
CA CYS A 62 12.96 -22.20 3.51
C CYS A 62 12.21 -22.22 4.85
N GLN A 63 11.10 -22.96 4.92
CA GLN A 63 10.23 -22.93 6.12
C GLN A 63 10.98 -23.28 7.41
N SER A 64 11.84 -24.31 7.38
CA SER A 64 12.62 -24.71 8.56
C SER A 64 13.62 -23.64 9.01
N CYS A 65 14.32 -23.00 8.08
CA CYS A 65 15.26 -21.91 8.39
C CYS A 65 14.54 -20.63 8.83
N HIS A 66 13.35 -20.38 8.29
CA HIS A 66 12.51 -19.23 8.66
C HIS A 66 12.01 -19.34 10.09
N HIS A 67 11.53 -20.53 10.52
CA HIS A 67 11.11 -20.76 11.90
C HIS A 67 12.25 -20.53 12.90
N LYS A 68 13.45 -21.04 12.59
CA LYS A 68 14.65 -20.78 13.40
C LYS A 68 15.04 -19.31 13.45
N TRP A 69 14.77 -18.55 12.38
CA TRP A 69 15.03 -17.11 12.36
C TRP A 69 14.03 -16.33 13.23
N LEU A 70 12.75 -16.72 13.21
CA LEU A 70 11.71 -16.13 14.08
C LEU A 70 11.99 -16.37 15.56
N GLN A 71 12.51 -17.54 15.92
CA GLN A 71 12.89 -17.83 17.30
C GLN A 71 14.04 -16.93 17.79
N SER A 72 14.99 -16.59 16.90
CA SER A 72 16.13 -15.74 17.26
C SER A 72 15.86 -14.24 17.10
N HIS A 73 14.78 -13.88 16.42
CA HIS A 73 14.31 -12.51 16.23
C HIS A 73 12.81 -12.49 16.54
N PRO A 74 12.42 -12.63 17.83
CA PRO A 74 11.04 -12.45 18.19
C PRO A 74 10.59 -11.10 17.62
N PRO A 75 9.40 -11.01 16.99
CA PRO A 75 8.87 -9.72 16.58
C PRO A 75 8.90 -8.86 17.83
N GLN A 76 9.69 -7.79 17.83
CA GLN A 76 9.64 -6.81 18.91
C GLN A 76 8.19 -6.43 19.02
N GLU A 77 7.56 -6.90 20.10
CA GLU A 77 6.31 -6.40 20.56
C GLU A 77 6.48 -4.89 20.54
N ARG A 78 5.70 -4.27 19.65
CA ARG A 78 5.70 -2.85 19.32
C ARG A 78 6.28 -2.07 20.49
N GLU A 79 7.32 -1.28 20.22
CA GLU A 79 7.70 -0.14 21.04
C GLU A 79 6.42 0.63 21.38
N SER A 80 5.85 0.21 22.50
CA SER A 80 4.87 0.92 23.25
C SER A 80 5.70 1.95 23.99
N TYR A 81 5.16 3.17 24.02
CA TYR A 81 5.67 4.38 24.67
C TYR A 81 6.51 5.31 23.78
N GLY A 82 5.82 6.32 23.21
CA GLY A 82 6.47 7.44 22.55
C GLY A 82 5.53 8.52 21.94
N VAL A 83 4.62 9.08 22.74
CA VAL A 83 4.18 10.50 22.71
C VAL A 83 3.77 11.15 21.37
N ARG A 84 2.48 11.53 21.28
CA ARG A 84 1.87 12.64 20.51
C ARG A 84 2.50 13.03 19.16
N GLY A 85 1.76 12.76 18.09
CA GLY A 85 1.94 13.46 16.82
C GLY A 85 0.80 13.17 15.87
N SER A 86 -0.26 13.97 15.95
CA SER A 86 -1.31 14.07 14.95
C SER A 86 -0.71 14.21 13.55
N SER A 87 -0.73 13.14 12.77
CA SER A 87 -0.85 13.14 11.31
C SER A 87 -0.69 11.70 10.86
N GLY A 88 -1.80 10.96 10.97
CA GLY A 88 -1.94 9.70 10.28
C GLY A 88 -1.70 9.95 8.80
N ARG A 89 -0.49 9.64 8.34
CA ARG A 89 -0.12 9.59 6.93
C ARG A 89 -0.76 8.33 6.36
N GLY A 90 -2.09 8.35 6.33
CA GLY A 90 -2.91 7.40 5.61
C GLY A 90 -2.61 7.62 4.13
N SER A 91 -1.77 6.76 3.57
CA SER A 91 -1.67 6.55 2.13
C SER A 91 -3.04 6.07 1.64
N GLY A 92 -3.93 7.02 1.36
CA GLY A 92 -5.31 6.74 1.01
C GLY A 92 -5.95 7.99 0.42
N CYS A 93 -6.65 7.81 -0.68
CA CYS A 93 -7.42 8.84 -1.39
C CYS A 93 -8.47 9.56 -0.53
N LEU A 94 -8.70 9.14 0.72
CA LEU A 94 -9.58 9.82 1.68
C LEU A 94 -9.18 11.28 1.91
N GLY A 95 -7.89 11.60 1.94
CA GLY A 95 -7.44 12.99 2.03
C GLY A 95 -7.85 13.83 0.82
N VAL A 96 -7.80 13.25 -0.38
CA VAL A 96 -8.24 13.88 -1.63
C VAL A 96 -9.76 14.08 -1.61
N VAL A 97 -10.53 13.08 -1.19
CA VAL A 97 -11.99 13.16 -1.09
C VAL A 97 -12.44 14.26 -0.13
N VAL A 98 -11.80 14.38 1.04
CA VAL A 98 -12.12 15.44 2.02
C VAL A 98 -11.82 16.83 1.46
N LEU A 99 -10.69 17.01 0.78
CA LEU A 99 -10.37 18.31 0.14
C LEU A 99 -11.39 18.67 -0.93
N PHE A 100 -11.78 17.72 -1.80
CA PHE A 100 -12.80 17.96 -2.82
C PHE A 100 -14.20 18.19 -2.24
N ALA A 101 -14.50 17.71 -1.03
CA ALA A 101 -15.76 18.01 -0.35
C ALA A 101 -15.74 19.40 0.29
N LEU A 102 -14.62 19.79 0.91
CA LEU A 102 -14.51 21.06 1.64
C LEU A 102 -14.35 22.28 0.73
N VAL A 103 -13.71 22.13 -0.44
CA VAL A 103 -13.56 23.23 -1.40
C VAL A 103 -14.90 23.81 -1.88
N PRO A 104 -15.87 23.02 -2.40
CA PRO A 104 -17.15 23.56 -2.85
C PRO A 104 -17.99 24.11 -1.69
N ILE A 105 -17.95 23.49 -0.52
CA ILE A 105 -18.69 23.94 0.68
C ILE A 105 -18.12 25.26 1.19
N GLY A 106 -16.79 25.38 1.27
CA GLY A 106 -16.11 26.61 1.68
C GLY A 106 -16.34 27.75 0.70
N THR A 107 -16.26 27.48 -0.61
CA THR A 107 -16.53 28.51 -1.62
C THR A 107 -17.99 28.95 -1.64
N TRP A 108 -18.94 28.03 -1.44
CA TRP A 108 -20.37 28.35 -1.38
C TRP A 108 -20.72 29.16 -0.12
N ALA A 109 -20.15 28.80 1.03
CA ALA A 109 -20.33 29.55 2.27
C ALA A 109 -19.79 30.98 2.17
N VAL A 110 -18.60 31.18 1.59
CA VAL A 110 -18.05 32.53 1.38
C VAL A 110 -18.92 33.36 0.42
N TRP A 111 -19.48 32.75 -0.61
CA TRP A 111 -20.41 33.41 -1.54
C TRP A 111 -21.79 33.71 -0.93
N ALA A 112 -22.22 32.93 0.07
CA ALA A 112 -23.49 33.17 0.76
C ALA A 112 -23.41 34.26 1.84
N TYR A 113 -22.20 34.61 2.27
CA TYR A 113 -21.93 35.62 3.30
C TYR A 113 -21.41 36.97 2.73
N VAL A 114 -21.22 37.07 1.41
CA VAL A 114 -20.88 38.30 0.67
C VAL A 114 -22.09 38.73 -0.15
#